data_AF-A0A6L6BP34-F1
#
_entry.id   AF-A0A6L6BP34-F1
#
_cell.length_a   1.000
_cell.length_b   1.000
_cell.length_c   1.000
_cell.angle_alpha   90.00
_cell.angle_beta   90.00
_cell.angle_gamma   90.00
#
_symmetry.space_group_name_H-M   'P 1'
#
loop_
_entity.id
_entity.type
_entity.pdbx_description
1 polymer ?
#
loop_
_entity_poly.entity_id
_entity_poly.type
_entity_poly.pdbx_seq_one_letter_code
_entity_poly.pdbx_strand_id
1 'polypeptide(L)' 'MNLPPRTAQELRTSFLKFFAERDHTAVPSASLIPHDPTVLFTVAGMVPFKPYFVGDEVAP' A
#
# COMPACT_ATOMS: atom_id res chain seq x y z
N MET A 1 -24.33 -5.70 -15.83
CA MET A 1 -23.89 -5.34 -14.46
C MET A 1 -22.64 -6.15 -14.15
N ASN A 2 -21.57 -5.52 -13.66
CA ASN A 2 -20.40 -6.26 -13.19
C ASN A 2 -20.76 -6.91 -11.85
N LEU A 3 -20.48 -8.20 -11.68
CA LEU A 3 -20.73 -8.90 -10.42
C LEU A 3 -19.74 -8.39 -9.34
N PRO A 4 -20.16 -8.28 -8.07
CA PRO A 4 -19.24 -7.93 -7.00
C PRO A 4 -18.18 -9.04 -6.83
N PRO A 5 -16.96 -8.69 -6.37
CA PRO A 5 -15.92 -9.67 -6.08
C PRO A 5 -16.42 -10.67 -5.02
N ARG A 6 -16.15 -11.95 -5.25
CA ARG A 6 -16.59 -13.08 -4.41
C ARG A 6 -15.45 -13.71 -3.61
N THR A 7 -14.20 -13.44 -3.97
CA THR A 7 -13.00 -13.89 -3.22
C THR A 7 -12.18 -12.72 -2.71
N ALA A 8 -11.35 -12.96 -1.69
CA ALA A 8 -10.42 -11.95 -1.18
C ALA A 8 -9.40 -11.50 -2.25
N GLN A 9 -9.00 -12.40 -3.15
CA GLN A 9 -8.10 -12.08 -4.25
C GLN A 9 -8.76 -11.18 -5.30
N GLU A 10 -10.02 -11.46 -5.63
CA GLU A 10 -10.82 -10.61 -6.53
C GLU A 10 -11.04 -9.22 -5.94
N LEU A 11 -11.33 -9.14 -4.64
CA LEU A 11 -11.49 -7.86 -3.94
C LEU A 11 -10.20 -7.03 -3.98
N ARG A 12 -9.05 -7.64 -3.65
CA ARG A 12 -7.74 -6.99 -3.73
C ARG A 12 -7.46 -6.47 -5.14
N THR A 13 -7.70 -7.30 -6.15
CA THR A 13 -7.48 -6.95 -7.56
C THR A 13 -8.37 -5.78 -7.98
N SER A 14 -9.64 -5.80 -7.57
CA SER A 14 -10.61 -4.75 -7.88
C SER A 14 -10.22 -3.41 -7.25
N PHE A 15 -9.77 -3.43 -5.99
CA PHE A 15 -9.28 -2.23 -5.29
C PHE A 15 -8.05 -1.64 -5.99
N LEU A 16 -7.03 -2.47 -6.28
CA LEU A 16 -5.81 -2.00 -6.92
C LEU A 16 -6.07 -1.41 -8.31
N LYS A 17 -6.93 -2.05 -9.12
CA LYS A 17 -7.31 -1.55 -10.44
C LYS A 17 -8.04 -0.20 -10.38
N PHE A 18 -8.99 -0.04 -9.46
CA PHE A 18 -9.77 1.19 -9.32
C PHE A 18 -8.88 2.44 -9.10
N PHE A 19 -7.86 2.31 -8.26
CA PHE A 19 -6.93 3.41 -7.97
C PHE A 19 -5.89 3.57 -9.08
N ALA A 20 -5.39 2.49 -9.67
CA ALA A 20 -4.47 2.55 -10.80
C ALA A 20 -5.07 3.26 -12.03
N GLU A 21 -6.36 3.04 -12.31
CA GLU A 21 -7.11 3.76 -13.36
C GLU A 21 -7.28 5.27 -13.09
N ARG A 22 -6.93 5.73 -11.89
CA ARG A 22 -6.98 7.13 -11.43
C ARG A 22 -5.59 7.64 -11.08
N ASP A 23 -4.58 7.18 -11.81
CA ASP A 23 -3.20 7.63 -11.73
C ASP A 23 -2.51 7.41 -10.37
N HIS A 24 -3.01 6.48 -9.55
CA HIS A 24 -2.28 6.05 -8.35
C HIS A 24 -1.31 4.91 -8.69
N THR A 25 -0.06 5.04 -8.28
CA THR A 25 0.94 3.98 -8.45
C THR A 25 0.64 2.79 -7.54
N ALA A 26 0.47 1.60 -8.14
CA ALA A 26 0.35 0.36 -7.39
C ALA A 26 1.72 -0.07 -6.84
N VAL A 27 1.91 0.03 -5.53
CA VAL A 27 3.16 -0.36 -4.85
C VAL A 27 3.01 -1.74 -4.21
N PRO A 28 3.98 -2.66 -4.37
CA PRO A 28 3.97 -3.95 -3.68
C PRO A 28 3.93 -3.79 -2.15
N SER A 29 3.38 -4.79 -1.46
CA SER A 29 3.41 -4.81 0.01
C SER A 29 4.85 -4.78 0.51
N ALA A 30 5.12 -3.96 1.52
CA ALA A 30 6.40 -3.95 2.21
C ALA A 30 6.59 -5.20 3.08
N SER A 31 7.83 -5.39 3.53
CA SER A 31 8.20 -6.40 4.54
C SER A 31 7.39 -6.22 5.83
N LEU A 32 7.06 -7.34 6.48
CA LEU A 32 6.49 -7.32 7.84
C LEU A 32 7.49 -6.76 8.86
N ILE A 33 8.78 -6.98 8.63
CA ILE A 33 9.88 -6.43 9.44
C ILE A 33 10.24 -5.05 8.86
N PRO A 34 10.06 -3.96 9.62
CA PRO A 34 10.23 -2.59 9.15
C PRO A 34 11.70 -2.16 9.13
N HIS A 35 12.01 -1.13 8.34
CA HIS A 35 13.30 -0.43 8.39
C HIS A 35 13.35 0.64 9.51
N ASP A 36 12.18 1.12 9.96
CA ASP A 36 12.05 2.10 11.03
C ASP A 36 12.36 1.44 12.39
N PRO A 37 13.41 1.87 13.12
CA PRO A 37 13.81 1.26 14.39
C PRO A 37 12.86 1.60 15.55
N THR A 38 11.89 2.49 15.35
CA THR A 38 10.93 2.92 16.38
C THR A 38 9.69 2.01 16.48
N VAL A 39 9.53 1.07 15.54
CA VAL A 39 8.39 0.13 15.49
C VAL A 39 8.88 -1.31 15.36
N LEU A 40 8.14 -2.25 15.97
CA LEU A 40 8.50 -3.68 15.92
C LEU A 40 8.07 -4.35 14.60
N PHE A 41 6.94 -3.93 14.02
CA PHE A 41 6.37 -4.52 12.79
C PHE A 41 5.75 -3.43 11.90
N THR A 42 5.60 -3.73 10.61
CA THR A 42 4.78 -2.94 9.68
C THR A 42 3.30 -3.10 10.03
N VAL A 43 2.81 -2.25 10.94
CA VAL A 43 1.43 -2.33 11.48
C VAL A 43 0.35 -1.69 10.59
N ALA A 44 0.76 -0.86 9.62
CA ALA A 44 -0.15 -0.18 8.72
C ALA A 44 0.50 0.08 7.36
N GLY A 45 -0.33 0.25 6.32
CA GLY A 45 0.14 0.50 4.96
C GLY A 45 0.94 1.79 4.79
N MET A 46 0.78 2.76 5.70
CA MET A 46 1.51 4.04 5.66
C MET A 46 2.94 3.97 6.22
N VAL A 47 3.25 2.97 7.04
CA VAL A 47 4.52 2.88 7.78
C VAL A 47 5.75 2.95 6.85
N PRO A 48 5.80 2.22 5.71
CA PRO A 48 6.93 2.30 4.79
C PRO A 48 7.12 3.69 4.15
N PHE A 49 6.08 4.54 4.15
CA PHE A 49 6.09 5.85 3.52
C PHE A 49 6.39 6.99 4.52
N LYS A 50 6.59 6.67 5.81
CA LYS A 50 6.87 7.67 6.85
C LYS A 50 8.02 8.62 6.49
N PRO A 51 9.19 8.17 5.95
CA PRO A 51 10.30 9.07 5.60
C PRO A 51 9.90 10.19 4.62
N TYR A 52 9.03 9.88 3.66
CA TYR A 52 8.53 10.87 2.69
C TYR A 52 7.62 11.91 3.33
N PHE A 53 6.79 11.50 4.30
CA PHE A 53 5.86 12.42 4.97
C PHE A 53 6.56 13.39 5.92
N VAL A 54 7.69 12.99 6.51
CA VAL A 54 8.46 13.83 7.45
C VAL A 54 9.59 14.61 6.77
N GLY A 55 9.82 14.37 5.47
CA GLY A 55 10.82 15.09 4.68
C GLY A 55 12.25 14.53 4.79
N ASP A 56 12.42 13.32 5.34
CA ASP A 56 13.72 12.64 5.42
C ASP A 56 14.16 12.11 4.04
N GLU A 57 13.20 11.77 3.17
CA GLU A 57 13.44 11.29 1.81
C GLU A 57 12.46 11.93 0.80
N VAL A 58 12.83 11.93 -0.49
CA VAL A 58 11.95 12.36 -1.58
C VAL A 58 11.04 11.21 -2.00
N ALA A 59 9.73 11.48 -2.11
CA ALA A 59 8.77 10.48 -2.57
C ALA A 59 9.09 10.02 -4.02
N PRO A 60 8.97 8.71 -4.31
CA PRO A 60 9.19 8.16 -5.65
C PRO A 60 8.11 8.58 -6.66
#